data_AF-A0A1G7GXY7-F1
#
_entry.id   AF-A0A1G7GXY7-F1
#
_cell.length_a   1.000
_cell.length_b   1.000
_cell.length_c   1.000
_cell.angle_alpha   90.00
_cell.angle_beta   90.00
_cell.angle_gamma   90.00
#
_symmetry.space_group_name_H-M   'P 1'
#
loop_
_entity.id
_entity.type
_entity.pdbx_description
1 polymer ?
#
loop_
_entity_poly.entity_id
_entity_poly.type
_entity_poly.pdbx_seq_one_letter_code
_entity_poly.pdbx_strand_id
1 'polypeptide(L)'
;MKSPGGSIFPYYYKGGEIHCLKYGSHYSDTEKLFELMKQEEEFILHTNRRLKIWVDFYKTTITEQVLQQFIAHITNLHARIDKLSIVGLTRFNMRKIGAGKAIWVISLKMPKANPLALSR
;
A
#
# COMPACT_ATOMS: atom_id res chain seq x y z
N MET A 1 -11.07 -13.76 -7.24
CA MET A 1 -10.64 -13.94 -5.83
C MET A 1 -10.46 -12.57 -5.20
N LYS A 2 -10.56 -12.42 -3.88
CA LYS A 2 -10.22 -11.16 -3.19
C LYS A 2 -8.91 -11.34 -2.42
N SER A 3 -8.11 -10.29 -2.33
CA SER A 3 -6.99 -10.22 -1.39
C SER A 3 -7.51 -10.05 0.05
N PRO A 4 -6.69 -10.29 1.07
CA PRO A 4 -7.06 -10.07 2.47
C PRO A 4 -7.63 -8.67 2.76
N GLY A 5 -7.08 -7.62 2.14
CA GLY A 5 -7.59 -6.24 2.21
C GLY A 5 -8.88 -5.99 1.42
N GLY A 6 -9.51 -7.03 0.89
CA GLY A 6 -10.77 -6.97 0.16
C GLY A 6 -10.67 -6.47 -1.28
N SER A 7 -9.46 -6.22 -1.79
CA SER A 7 -9.23 -5.83 -3.17
C SER A 7 -9.50 -7.00 -4.12
N ILE A 8 -10.04 -6.72 -5.30
CA ILE A 8 -10.16 -7.73 -6.36
C ILE A 8 -8.75 -8.14 -6.79
N PHE A 9 -8.52 -9.44 -6.97
CA PHE A 9 -7.25 -9.97 -7.45
C PHE A 9 -7.44 -11.04 -8.54
N PRO A 10 -6.79 -10.88 -9.71
CA PRO A 10 -6.04 -9.69 -10.17
C PRO A 10 -6.98 -8.50 -10.47
N TYR A 11 -6.52 -7.27 -10.23
CA TYR A 11 -7.23 -6.05 -10.61
C TYR A 11 -6.60 -5.41 -11.84
N TYR A 12 -7.37 -5.32 -12.93
CA TYR A 12 -6.92 -4.75 -14.19
C TYR A 12 -7.35 -3.29 -14.33
N TYR A 13 -6.38 -2.42 -14.59
CA TYR A 13 -6.59 -0.99 -14.80
C TYR A 13 -5.78 -0.50 -16.00
N LYS A 14 -6.46 0.12 -16.97
CA LYS A 14 -5.86 0.68 -18.20
C LYS A 14 -4.90 -0.27 -18.93
N GLY A 15 -5.29 -1.54 -19.07
CA GLY A 15 -4.48 -2.55 -19.77
C GLY A 15 -3.29 -3.10 -18.98
N GLY A 16 -3.12 -2.71 -17.72
CA GLY A 16 -2.15 -3.30 -16.79
C GLY A 16 -2.83 -3.93 -15.58
N GLU A 17 -2.05 -4.65 -14.79
CA GLU A 17 -2.49 -5.19 -13.50
C GLU A 17 -1.85 -4.42 -12.34
N ILE A 18 -2.64 -4.16 -11.29
CA ILE A 18 -2.18 -3.53 -10.05
C ILE A 18 -2.76 -4.30 -8.87
N HIS A 19 -1.92 -4.67 -7.90
CA HIS A 19 -2.36 -5.19 -6.60
C HIS A 19 -2.57 -4.04 -5.63
N CYS A 20 -3.78 -3.91 -5.07
CA CYS A 20 -4.13 -2.80 -4.20
C CYS A 20 -4.10 -3.22 -2.72
N LEU A 21 -3.17 -2.64 -1.96
CA LEU A 21 -3.07 -2.78 -0.51
C LEU A 21 -3.83 -1.63 0.16
N LYS A 22 -5.04 -1.95 0.68
CA LYS A 22 -5.94 -0.97 1.30
C LYS A 22 -5.71 -0.93 2.81
N TYR A 23 -4.73 -0.14 3.22
CA TYR A 23 -4.35 0.05 4.63
C TYR A 23 -5.00 1.29 5.26
N GLY A 24 -5.93 1.91 4.54
CA GLY A 24 -6.72 3.05 4.98
C GLY A 24 -7.84 2.69 5.96
N SER A 25 -8.44 3.71 6.57
CA SER A 25 -9.58 3.61 7.49
C SER A 25 -9.34 2.82 8.78
N HIS A 26 -8.08 2.54 9.13
CA HIS A 26 -7.73 1.91 10.40
C HIS A 26 -7.55 2.92 11.55
N TYR A 27 -7.55 4.23 11.28
CA TYR A 27 -7.39 5.30 12.28
C TYR A 27 -6.25 5.02 13.27
N SER A 28 -6.56 4.59 14.50
CA SER A 28 -5.60 4.24 15.56
C SER A 28 -5.50 2.74 15.87
N ASP A 29 -6.21 1.87 15.16
CA ASP A 29 -6.19 0.42 15.33
C ASP A 29 -4.97 -0.20 14.61
N THR A 30 -3.82 -0.08 15.26
CA THR A 30 -2.53 -0.55 14.72
C THR A 30 -2.42 -2.07 14.70
N GLU A 31 -3.07 -2.78 15.62
CA GLU A 31 -3.04 -4.24 15.68
C GLU A 31 -3.74 -4.85 14.45
N LYS A 32 -4.94 -4.38 14.11
CA LYS A 32 -5.63 -4.86 12.90
C LYS A 32 -4.85 -4.51 11.63
N LEU A 33 -4.18 -3.37 11.61
CA LEU A 33 -3.35 -2.98 10.48
C LEU A 33 -2.16 -3.93 10.31
N PHE A 34 -1.49 -4.32 11.39
CA PHE A 34 -0.34 -5.24 11.34
C PHE A 34 -0.76 -6.65 10.93
N GLU A 35 -1.89 -7.13 11.46
CA GLU A 35 -2.44 -8.42 11.06
C GLU A 35 -2.79 -8.42 9.57
N LEU A 36 -3.41 -7.35 9.07
CA LEU A 36 -3.72 -7.21 7.65
C LEU A 36 -2.45 -7.18 6.78
N MET A 37 -1.39 -6.47 7.19
CA MET A 37 -0.10 -6.47 6.48
C MET A 37 0.48 -7.89 6.39
N LYS A 38 0.42 -8.66 7.49
CA LYS A 38 0.90 -10.05 7.52
C LYS A 38 0.11 -10.94 6.56
N GLN A 39 -1.22 -10.85 6.57
CA GLN A 39 -2.07 -11.63 5.68
C GLN A 39 -1.81 -11.29 4.19
N GLU A 40 -1.66 -10.01 3.87
CA GLU A 40 -1.29 -9.59 2.51
C GLU A 40 0.12 -10.05 2.13
N GLU A 41 1.06 -10.07 3.07
CA GLU A 41 2.40 -10.59 2.85
C GLU A 41 2.37 -12.06 2.44
N GLU A 42 1.68 -12.89 3.24
CA GLU A 42 1.48 -14.30 2.95
C GLU A 42 0.81 -14.47 1.58
N PHE A 43 -0.28 -13.75 1.32
CA PHE A 43 -0.99 -13.82 0.05
C PHE A 43 -0.08 -13.52 -1.16
N ILE A 44 0.69 -12.43 -1.11
CA ILE A 44 1.57 -12.02 -2.20
C ILE A 44 2.70 -13.02 -2.40
N LEU A 45 3.31 -13.54 -1.32
CA LEU A 45 4.41 -14.50 -1.43
C LEU A 45 3.99 -15.78 -2.18
N HIS A 46 2.72 -16.19 -2.08
CA HIS A 46 2.15 -17.34 -2.80
C HIS A 46 1.87 -17.09 -4.28
N THR A 47 1.78 -15.84 -4.75
CA THR A 47 1.41 -15.54 -6.15
C THR A 47 2.51 -15.87 -7.18
N ASN A 48 3.70 -16.29 -6.75
CA ASN A 48 4.82 -16.77 -7.58
C ASN A 48 5.22 -15.88 -8.77
N ARG A 49 4.91 -14.57 -8.71
CA ARG A 49 5.33 -13.58 -9.71
C ARG A 49 5.56 -12.21 -9.06
N ARG A 50 6.11 -11.27 -9.84
CA ARG A 50 6.27 -9.88 -9.43
C ARG A 50 4.99 -9.09 -9.70
N LEU A 51 4.59 -8.24 -8.77
CA LEU A 51 3.37 -7.44 -8.80
C LEU A 51 3.70 -5.94 -8.80
N LYS A 52 2.88 -5.17 -9.50
CA LYS A 52 2.83 -3.71 -9.33
C LYS A 52 1.90 -3.42 -8.16
N ILE A 53 2.44 -2.86 -7.09
CA ILE A 53 1.70 -2.67 -5.84
C ILE A 53 1.36 -1.19 -5.66
N TRP A 54 0.10 -0.94 -5.32
CA TRP A 54 -0.39 0.37 -4.90
C TRP A 54 -0.89 0.28 -3.46
N VAL A 55 -0.32 1.11 -2.58
CA VAL A 55 -0.66 1.16 -1.15
C VAL A 55 -1.41 2.45 -0.85
N ASP A 56 -2.52 2.33 -0.13
CA ASP A 56 -3.32 3.46 0.32
C ASP A 56 -3.43 3.48 1.86
N PHE A 57 -2.94 4.57 2.46
CA PHE A 57 -3.04 4.86 3.90
C PHE A 57 -4.10 5.93 4.25
N TYR A 58 -5.06 6.20 3.36
CA TYR A 58 -6.08 7.23 3.60
C TYR A 58 -6.81 7.03 4.94
N LYS A 59 -6.86 8.09 5.77
CA LYS A 59 -7.45 8.08 7.13
C LYS A 59 -6.82 7.07 8.10
N THR A 60 -5.55 6.73 7.94
CA THR A 60 -4.78 5.93 8.91
C THR A 60 -3.70 6.79 9.55
N THR A 61 -3.56 6.72 10.89
CA THR A 61 -2.54 7.46 11.62
C THR A 61 -1.18 6.76 11.47
N ILE A 62 -0.20 7.46 10.89
CA ILE A 62 1.13 6.92 10.65
C ILE A 62 2.05 7.29 11.81
N THR A 63 2.09 6.42 12.82
CA THR A 63 3.07 6.48 13.91
C THR A 63 4.42 5.93 13.45
N GLU A 64 5.48 6.15 14.23
CA GLU A 64 6.79 5.57 13.95
C GLU A 64 6.74 4.03 13.92
N GLN A 65 5.97 3.43 14.84
CA GLN A 65 5.77 1.98 14.90
C GLN A 65 5.09 1.46 13.63
N VAL A 66 4.04 2.14 13.14
CA VAL A 66 3.36 1.78 11.89
C VAL A 66 4.32 1.88 10.71
N LEU A 67 5.12 2.94 10.66
CA LEU A 67 6.10 3.13 9.60
C LEU A 67 7.17 2.04 9.61
N GLN A 68 7.69 1.66 10.78
CA GLN A 68 8.68 0.58 10.91
C GLN A 68 8.12 -0.78 10.47
N GLN A 69 6.90 -1.11 10.91
CA GLN A 69 6.22 -2.35 10.48
C GLN A 69 5.96 -2.35 8.98
N PHE A 70 5.53 -1.23 8.40
CA PHE A 70 5.35 -1.12 6.96
C PHE A 70 6.67 -1.26 6.18
N ILE A 71 7.76 -0.68 6.67
CA ILE A 71 9.09 -0.84 6.06
C ILE A 71 9.53 -2.31 6.08
N ALA A 72 9.35 -3.00 7.21
CA ALA A 72 9.66 -4.42 7.33
C ALA A 72 8.83 -5.25 6.32
N HIS A 73 7.51 -5.03 6.31
CA HIS A 73 6.57 -5.68 5.39
C HIS A 73 6.97 -5.50 3.91
N ILE A 74 7.25 -4.27 3.46
CA ILE A 74 7.67 -4.02 2.08
C ILE A 74 9.06 -4.62 1.79
N THR A 75 9.95 -4.66 2.78
CA THR A 75 11.27 -5.29 2.65
C THR A 75 11.14 -6.80 2.42
N ASN A 76 10.25 -7.47 3.16
CA ASN A 76 9.96 -8.90 2.98
C ASN A 76 9.39 -9.18 1.59
N LEU A 77 8.55 -8.27 1.08
CA LEU A 77 7.94 -8.37 -0.24
C LEU A 77 8.85 -7.95 -1.40
N HIS A 78 10.07 -7.46 -1.16
CA HIS A 78 10.93 -6.85 -2.19
C HIS A 78 11.11 -7.72 -3.45
N ALA A 79 11.31 -9.04 -3.28
CA ALA A 79 11.47 -9.96 -4.40
C ALA A 79 10.21 -10.10 -5.28
N ARG A 80 9.03 -9.76 -4.73
CA ARG A 80 7.71 -9.83 -5.36
C ARG A 80 7.19 -8.49 -5.84
N ILE A 81 7.90 -7.38 -5.61
CA ILE A 81 7.48 -6.04 -6.04
C ILE A 81 8.19 -5.63 -7.33
N ASP A 82 7.42 -5.44 -8.41
CA ASP A 82 7.89 -4.82 -9.65
C ASP A 82 7.97 -3.29 -9.53
N LYS A 83 6.88 -2.67 -9.06
CA LYS A 83 6.79 -1.23 -8.81
C LYS A 83 5.96 -0.97 -7.56
N LEU A 84 6.32 0.04 -6.78
CA LEU A 84 5.62 0.42 -5.56
C LEU A 84 5.14 1.88 -5.64
N SER A 85 3.83 2.07 -5.49
CA SER A 85 3.21 3.39 -5.38
C SER A 85 2.52 3.51 -4.04
N ILE A 86 2.74 4.62 -3.33
CA ILE A 86 2.20 4.82 -1.98
C ILE A 86 1.46 6.15 -1.90
N VAL A 87 0.25 6.11 -1.33
CA VAL A 87 -0.61 7.26 -1.06
C VAL A 87 -0.88 7.35 0.44
N GLY A 88 -0.95 8.58 0.97
CA GLY A 88 -1.26 8.83 2.38
C GLY A 88 -0.05 8.97 3.31
N LEU A 89 1.18 8.94 2.79
CA LEU A 89 2.40 9.24 3.55
C LEU A 89 2.93 10.65 3.31
N THR A 90 3.55 11.25 4.33
CA THR A 90 4.27 12.53 4.21
C THR A 90 5.60 12.34 3.49
N ARG A 91 6.18 13.43 2.94
CA ARG A 91 7.51 13.39 2.31
C ARG A 91 8.62 12.92 3.27
N PHE A 92 8.49 13.20 4.56
CA PHE A 92 9.44 12.73 5.58
C PHE A 92 9.37 11.21 5.75
N ASN A 93 8.16 10.66 5.85
CA ASN A 93 7.95 9.20 5.94
C ASN A 93 8.47 8.50 4.69
N MET A 94 8.24 9.08 3.51
CA MET A 94 8.72 8.54 2.23
C MET A 94 10.24 8.50 2.13
N ARG A 95 10.95 9.49 2.70
CA ARG A 95 12.42 9.47 2.74
C ARG A 95 12.95 8.32 3.59
N LYS A 96 12.31 7.99 4.71
CA LYS A 96 12.70 6.85 5.54
C LYS A 96 12.56 5.52 4.81
N ILE A 97 11.53 5.38 3.97
CA ILE A 97 11.32 4.19 3.13
C ILE A 97 12.37 4.13 2.00
N GLY A 98 12.56 5.24 1.27
CA GLY A 98 13.46 5.30 0.11
C GLY A 98 14.96 5.29 0.44
N ALA A 99 15.35 5.79 1.62
CA ALA A 99 16.74 5.73 2.09
C ALA A 99 17.19 4.29 2.43
N GLY A 100 16.24 3.35 2.57
CA GLY A 100 16.48 1.98 2.98
C GLY A 100 16.81 0.98 1.88
N LYS A 101 16.56 1.26 0.58
CA LYS A 101 16.91 0.41 -0.59
C LYS A 101 16.39 0.97 -1.94
N ALA A 102 16.89 0.41 -3.04
CA ALA A 102 16.53 0.68 -4.45
C ALA A 102 15.09 0.26 -4.84
N ILE A 103 14.10 0.70 -4.07
CA ILE A 103 12.68 0.59 -4.42
C ILE A 103 12.30 1.90 -5.10
N TRP A 104 11.81 1.84 -6.33
CA TRP A 104 11.26 3.00 -7.03
C TRP A 104 9.93 3.37 -6.40
N VAL A 105 9.99 4.24 -5.39
CA VAL A 105 8.81 4.73 -4.70
C VAL A 105 8.26 5.94 -5.44
N ILE A 106 7.08 5.80 -6.04
CA ILE A 106 6.36 6.92 -6.65
C ILE A 106 5.37 7.46 -5.61
N SER A 107 5.59 8.70 -5.16
CA SER A 107 4.64 9.43 -4.31
C SER A 107 3.58 10.08 -5.20
N LEU A 108 2.34 9.62 -5.09
CA LEU A 108 1.20 10.23 -5.77
C LEU A 108 0.45 11.12 -4.78
N LYS A 109 0.38 12.43 -5.07
CA LYS A 109 -0.47 13.35 -4.32
C LYS A 109 -1.90 13.19 -4.85
N MET A 110 -2.81 12.70 -4.01
CA MET A 110 -4.23 12.68 -4.36
C MET A 110 -4.69 14.13 -4.63
N PRO A 111 -5.36 14.42 -5.75
CA PRO A 111 -6.06 15.68 -5.90
C PRO A 111 -7.09 15.80 -4.77
N LYS A 112 -7.25 16.99 -4.19
CA LYS A 112 -8.33 17.23 -3.23
C LYS A 112 -9.64 16.87 -3.93
N ALA A 113 -10.45 15.99 -3.32
CA ALA A 113 -11.76 15.66 -3.85
C ALA A 113 -12.53 16.96 -4.06
N ASN A 114 -12.98 17.21 -5.30
CA ASN A 114 -13.88 18.31 -5.58
C ASN A 114 -15.27 17.89 -5.06
N PRO A 115 -15.80 18.52 -3.99
CA PRO A 115 -17.08 18.12 -3.42
C PRO A 115 -18.27 18.30 -4.39
N LEU A 116 -18.08 18.97 -5.53
CA LEU A 116 -19.11 19.17 -6.56
C LEU A 116 -19.21 18.03 -7.59
N ALA A 117 -18.38 16.98 -7.51
CA ALA A 117 -18.38 15.88 -8.49
C ALA A 117 -19.35 14.72 -8.18
N LEU A 118 -20.16 14.82 -7.12
CA LEU A 118 -21.09 13.76 -6.67
C LEU A 118 -22.58 14.09 -6.89
N SER A 119 -22.90 15.09 -7.70
CA SER A 119 -24.27 15.36 -8.15
C SER A 119 -24.38 15.23 -9.68
N ARG A 120 -24.54 14.00 -10.17
CA ARG A 120 -25.19 13.70 -11.45
C ARG A 120 -25.92 12.37 -11.34
#